data_AF-A0A2M7XA77-F1
#
_entry.id   AF-A0A2M7XA77-F1
#
_cell.length_a   1.000
_cell.length_b   1.000
_cell.length_c   1.000
_cell.angle_alpha   90.00
_cell.angle_beta   90.00
_cell.angle_gamma   90.00
#
_symmetry.space_group_name_H-M   'P 1'
#
loop_
_entity.id
_entity.type
_entity.pdbx_description
1 polymer ?
#
loop_
_entity_poly.entity_id
_entity_poly.type
_entity_poly.pdbx_seq_one_letter_code
_entity_poly.pdbx_strand_id
1 'polypeptide(L)' 'MSKPNAVRAVLILLLAMFAAVPAFAQSTSANLAGRIVDDQGAPVAGASIEIVHQPS' A
#
# COMPACT_ATOMS: atom_id res chain seq x y z
N MET A 1 0.75 4.88 -46.76
CA MET A 1 1.06 4.29 -45.44
C MET A 1 0.79 2.80 -45.50
N SER A 2 1.81 1.94 -45.45
CA SER A 2 1.64 0.49 -45.57
C SER A 2 0.89 -0.07 -44.36
N LYS A 3 -0.25 -0.74 -44.59
CA LYS A 3 -1.08 -1.44 -43.60
C LYS A 3 -0.32 -2.18 -42.48
N PRO A 4 0.82 -2.89 -42.71
CA PRO A 4 1.60 -3.53 -41.64
C PRO A 4 2.17 -2.57 -40.59
N ASN A 5 2.44 -1.32 -40.95
CA ASN A 5 3.03 -0.34 -40.04
C ASN A 5 1.98 0.21 -39.07
N ALA A 6 0.73 0.32 -39.52
CA ALA A 6 -0.39 0.76 -38.69
C ALA A 6 -0.72 -0.26 -37.58
N VAL A 7 -0.72 -1.56 -37.91
CA VAL A 7 -0.95 -2.63 -36.93
C VAL A 7 0.13 -2.63 -35.85
N ARG A 8 1.40 -2.47 -36.25
CA ARG A 8 2.51 -2.37 -35.30
C ARG A 8 2.37 -1.17 -34.37
N ALA A 9 1.98 -0.02 -34.90
CA ALA A 9 1.75 1.19 -34.09
C ALA A 9 0.64 0.98 -33.05
N VAL A 10 -0.46 0.33 -33.45
CA VAL A 10 -1.57 0.00 -32.53
C VAL A 10 -1.12 -0.97 -31.44
N LEU A 11 -0.34 -2.00 -31.78
CA LEU A 11 0.18 -2.96 -30.79
C LEU A 11 1.13 -2.31 -29.78
N ILE A 12 2.02 -1.42 -30.25
CA ILE A 12 2.92 -0.66 -29.37
C ILE A 12 2.11 0.24 -28.43
N LEU A 13 1.11 0.93 -28.97
CA LEU A 13 0.23 1.80 -28.19
C LEU A 13 -0.52 1.01 -27.10
N LEU A 14 -1.06 -0.16 -27.44
CA LEU A 14 -1.74 -1.04 -26.48
C LEU A 14 -0.79 -1.52 -25.38
N LEU A 15 0.44 -1.93 -25.72
CA LEU A 15 1.42 -2.36 -24.74
C LEU A 15 1.84 -1.21 -23.81
N ALA A 16 2.01 -0.01 -24.35
CA ALA A 16 2.32 1.19 -23.57
C ALA A 16 1.20 1.56 -22.58
N MET A 17 -0.07 1.38 -22.96
CA MET A 17 -1.21 1.62 -22.07
C MET A 17 -1.25 0.63 -20.89
N PHE A 18 -0.87 -0.63 -21.09
CA PHE A 18 -0.81 -1.64 -20.02
C PHE A 18 0.37 -1.46 -19.07
N ALA A 19 1.49 -0.89 -19.54
CA ALA A 19 2.65 -0.61 -18.68
C ALA A 19 2.41 0.52 -17.66
N ALA A 20 1.31 1.27 -17.81
CA ALA A 20 0.98 2.43 -16.98
C ALA A 20 0.05 2.12 -15.79
N VAL A 21 -0.22 0.84 -15.48
CA VAL A 21 -1.05 0.51 -14.31
C VAL A 21 -0.32 0.96 -13.04
N PRO A 22 -0.88 1.89 -12.26
CA PRO A 22 -0.27 2.29 -11.00
C PRO A 22 -0.25 1.07 -10.08
N ALA A 23 0.94 0.68 -9.62
CA ALA A 23 1.06 -0.24 -8.51
C ALA A 23 0.51 0.47 -7.28
N PHE A 24 -0.74 0.20 -6.92
CA PHE A 24 -1.32 0.71 -5.68
C PHE A 24 -0.38 0.33 -4.54
N ALA A 25 0.14 1.34 -3.84
CA ALA A 25 1.01 1.18 -2.68
C ALA A 25 0.39 0.14 -1.74
N GLN A 26 1.11 -0.94 -1.45
CA GLN A 26 0.65 -1.94 -0.51
C GLN A 26 0.34 -1.24 0.81
N SER A 27 -0.93 -1.30 1.24
CA SER A 27 -1.27 -0.87 2.58
C SER A 27 -0.57 -1.82 3.56
N THR A 28 0.47 -1.34 4.23
CA THR A 28 1.13 -2.09 5.28
C THR A 28 0.24 -2.03 6.51
N SER A 29 -0.67 -2.99 6.63
CA SER A 29 -1.51 -3.15 7.81
C SER A 29 -0.84 -4.06 8.83
N ALA A 30 -0.91 -3.70 10.10
CA ALA A 30 -0.53 -4.55 11.23
C ALA A 30 -1.65 -4.56 12.28
N ASN A 31 -1.83 -5.71 12.94
CA ASN A 31 -2.71 -5.83 14.11
C ASN A 31 -1.87 -5.63 15.38
N LEU A 32 -2.32 -4.77 16.30
CA LEU A 32 -1.69 -4.56 17.60
C LEU A 32 -2.69 -4.86 18.71
N ALA A 33 -2.28 -5.68 19.68
CA ALA A 33 -3.09 -6.04 20.84
C ALA A 33 -2.22 -6.06 22.10
N GLY A 34 -2.76 -5.63 23.23
CA GLY A 34 -2.05 -5.59 24.50
C GLY A 34 -2.86 -4.92 25.61
N ARG A 35 -2.27 -4.85 26.80
CA ARG A 35 -2.82 -4.16 27.98
C ARG A 35 -1.72 -3.31 28.59
N ILE A 36 -2.06 -2.07 28.96
CA ILE A 36 -1.17 -1.21 29.73
C ILE A 36 -1.30 -1.61 31.20
N VAL A 37 -0.18 -1.97 31.82
CA VAL A 37 -0.11 -2.35 33.23
C VAL A 37 0.92 -1.50 33.98
N ASP A 38 0.73 -1.35 35.28
CA ASP A 38 1.71 -0.75 36.19
C ASP A 38 2.78 -1.77 36.66
N ASP A 39 3.67 -1.34 37.55
CA ASP A 39 4.77 -2.16 38.08
C ASP A 39 4.28 -3.38 38.89
N GLN A 40 3.03 -3.35 39.36
CA GLN A 40 2.37 -4.41 40.12
C GLN A 40 1.56 -5.34 39.20
N GLY A 41 1.48 -5.04 37.90
CA GLY A 41 0.74 -5.79 36.91
C GLY A 41 -0.75 -5.42 36.81
N ALA A 42 -1.19 -4.36 37.49
CA ALA A 42 -2.59 -3.93 37.44
C ALA A 42 -2.87 -3.07 36.19
N PRO A 43 -4.08 -3.13 35.59
CA PRO A 43 -4.40 -2.34 34.41
C PRO A 43 -4.41 -0.83 34.69
N VAL A 44 -3.77 -0.04 33.83
CA VAL A 44 -3.78 1.42 33.94
C VAL A 44 -5.08 2.00 33.36
N ALA A 45 -5.94 2.55 34.23
CA ALA A 45 -7.20 3.19 33.84
C ALA A 45 -6.95 4.53 33.12
N GLY A 46 -7.69 4.77 32.03
CA GLY A 46 -7.62 6.04 31.29
C GLY A 46 -6.34 6.24 30.47
N ALA A 47 -5.53 5.20 30.25
CA ALA A 47 -4.35 5.29 29.40
C ALA A 47 -4.72 5.70 27.95
N SER A 48 -3.96 6.64 27.39
CA SER A 48 -4.07 7.07 25.99
C SER A 48 -2.85 6.57 25.21
N ILE A 49 -3.08 6.12 23.97
CA ILE A 49 -2.04 5.56 23.10
C ILE A 49 -2.12 6.26 21.74
N GLU A 50 -0.98 6.70 21.23
CA GLU A 50 -0.83 7.17 19.86
C GLU A 50 -0.01 6.13 19.07
N ILE A 51 -0.54 5.69 17.93
CA ILE A 51 0.14 4.73 17.04
C ILE A 51 0.50 5.47 15.75
N VAL A 52 1.80 5.64 15.52
CA VAL A 52 2.31 6.30 14.31
C VAL A 52 2.86 5.25 13.35
N HIS A 53 2.37 5.25 12.12
CA HIS A 53 2.91 4.43 11.04
C HIS A 53 3.91 5.25 10.22
N GLN A 54 5.12 4.73 10.05
CA GLN A 54 6.14 5.34 9.19
C GLN A 54 6.62 4.33 8.13
N PRO A 55 6.22 4.50 6.87
CA PRO A 55 6.69 3.64 5.78
C PRO A 55 8.16 3.92 5.44
N SER A 56 8.88 2.88 4.99
CA SER A 56 10.29 2.91 4.57
C SER A 56 10.48 3.14 3.08
#